data_AF-A0A1H3PZ93-F1
#
_entry.id   AF-A0A1H3PZ93-F1
#
_cell.length_a   1.000
_cell.length_b   1.000
_cell.length_c   1.000
_cell.angle_alpha   90.00
_cell.angle_beta   90.00
_cell.angle_gamma   90.00
#
_symmetry.space_group_name_H-M   'P 1'
#
loop_
_entity.id
_entity.type
_entity.pdbx_description
1 polymer ?
#
loop_
_entity_poly.entity_id
_entity_poly.type
_entity_poly.pdbx_seq_one_letter_code
_entity_poly.pdbx_strand_id
1 'polypeptide(L)'
;MIDDGLNHDLNDDKGGLRDDTSDDNPNGSNNHKAFKFVIENNKVVQVFEFKDGQLEPKNIDADDIFEVRDNQVIFTEIKPFGREVTTFVDDNGDGIFVRIAEQQIVDPGAQVPFKIHDQLRFDPTDDDDLIAVTGGEHVRGGGGADDFVFREPDHLEVEDFHHDQGDRLVFDTGLGLQSKEQLMSFVTDLHFQGDNLIVNFGSNVSITLTGVHEGQISLDDVVVMS
;
A
#
# COMPACT_ATOMS: atom_id res chain seq x y z
N MET A 1 22.84 -0.56 -12.40
CA MET A 1 22.46 -1.94 -12.07
C MET A 1 23.12 -2.24 -10.75
N ILE A 2 22.39 -1.91 -9.69
CA ILE A 2 22.74 -2.27 -8.33
C ILE A 2 22.20 -3.68 -8.14
N ASP A 3 22.92 -4.47 -7.36
CA ASP A 3 22.60 -5.83 -6.99
C ASP A 3 21.39 -5.81 -6.05
N ASP A 4 20.23 -6.25 -6.52
CA ASP A 4 18.97 -6.31 -5.76
C ASP A 4 19.00 -7.53 -4.82
N GLY A 5 20.15 -7.77 -4.17
CA GLY A 5 20.42 -8.94 -3.33
C GLY A 5 19.20 -9.23 -2.47
N LEU A 6 18.51 -10.32 -2.82
CA LEU A 6 17.20 -10.75 -2.35
C LEU A 6 17.20 -10.84 -0.82
N ASN A 7 17.07 -9.69 -0.17
CA ASN A 7 16.60 -9.54 1.18
C ASN A 7 15.15 -9.14 1.02
N HIS A 8 14.24 -10.06 1.38
CA HIS A 8 12.83 -9.72 1.50
C HIS A 8 12.70 -8.76 2.68
N ASP A 9 12.89 -7.48 2.39
CA ASP A 9 12.61 -6.35 3.27
C ASP A 9 11.16 -6.50 3.79
N LEU A 10 10.93 -6.15 5.05
CA LEU A 10 9.59 -6.16 5.65
C LEU A 10 8.63 -5.23 4.90
N ASN A 11 9.18 -4.24 4.20
CA ASN A 11 8.44 -3.28 3.38
C ASN A 11 8.36 -3.68 1.88
N ASP A 12 8.94 -4.81 1.45
CA ASP A 12 8.91 -5.18 0.03
C ASP A 12 7.53 -5.67 -0.39
N ASP A 13 6.74 -4.79 -0.99
CA ASP A 13 5.40 -5.04 -1.56
C ASP A 13 5.38 -5.96 -2.77
N LYS A 14 6.55 -6.40 -3.27
CA LYS A 14 6.64 -7.39 -4.36
C LYS A 14 6.43 -8.83 -3.87
N GLY A 15 5.39 -9.01 -3.08
CA GLY A 15 4.90 -10.27 -2.53
C GLY A 15 4.29 -11.21 -3.56
N GLY A 16 4.97 -11.47 -4.68
CA GLY A 16 4.67 -12.59 -5.58
C GLY A 16 3.55 -12.32 -6.58
N LEU A 17 3.90 -12.43 -7.87
CA LEU A 17 3.02 -12.45 -9.05
C LEU A 17 2.11 -13.70 -9.09
N ARG A 18 1.56 -14.12 -7.96
CA ARG A 18 0.64 -15.26 -7.90
C ARG A 18 -0.71 -14.75 -7.43
N ASP A 19 -1.64 -14.91 -8.35
CA ASP A 19 -3.09 -14.83 -8.21
C ASP A 19 -3.54 -15.83 -7.13
N ASP A 20 -3.22 -15.52 -5.88
CA ASP A 20 -3.54 -16.32 -4.72
C ASP A 20 -4.68 -15.58 -4.00
N THR A 21 -5.90 -15.84 -4.46
CA THR A 21 -7.20 -15.44 -3.88
C THR A 21 -7.44 -15.91 -2.43
N SER A 22 -6.39 -16.17 -1.65
CA SER A 22 -6.49 -16.53 -0.24
C SER A 22 -6.33 -15.28 0.60
N ASP A 23 -7.39 -14.91 1.32
CA ASP A 23 -7.33 -14.03 2.47
C ASP A 23 -6.36 -14.64 3.50
N ASP A 24 -5.09 -14.29 3.40
CA ASP A 24 -4.03 -14.79 4.28
C ASP A 24 -4.02 -14.08 5.63
N ASN A 25 -4.92 -13.12 5.86
CA ASN A 25 -5.11 -12.51 7.16
C ASN A 25 -6.06 -13.37 8.02
N PRO A 26 -5.59 -14.01 9.12
CA PRO A 26 -6.46 -14.76 10.02
C PRO A 26 -7.49 -13.86 10.74
N ASN A 27 -7.33 -12.54 10.67
CA ASN A 27 -8.17 -11.55 11.34
C ASN A 27 -9.29 -10.97 10.45
N GLY A 28 -9.38 -11.38 9.18
CA GLY A 28 -10.53 -11.10 8.33
C GLY A 28 -10.77 -9.61 7.99
N SER A 29 -9.83 -8.73 8.32
CA SER A 29 -9.71 -7.43 7.65
C SER A 29 -8.88 -7.66 6.40
N ASN A 30 -9.28 -7.07 5.27
CA ASN A 30 -8.54 -6.77 4.03
C ASN A 30 -7.10 -7.33 3.91
N ASN A 31 -6.70 -7.77 2.71
CA ASN A 31 -5.44 -8.40 2.28
C ASN A 31 -4.07 -7.80 2.72
N HIS A 32 -4.03 -6.96 3.74
CA HIS A 32 -2.84 -6.42 4.36
C HIS A 32 -1.91 -7.52 4.86
N LYS A 33 -0.62 -7.32 4.61
CA LYS A 33 0.45 -8.18 5.13
C LYS A 33 0.36 -8.32 6.64
N ALA A 34 0.45 -9.57 7.10
CA ALA A 34 0.42 -9.97 8.49
C ALA A 34 1.80 -10.47 8.93
N PHE A 35 2.18 -10.18 10.18
CA PHE A 35 3.50 -10.48 10.72
C PHE A 35 3.41 -11.01 12.15
N LYS A 36 4.37 -11.86 12.52
CA LYS A 36 4.62 -12.23 13.91
C LYS A 36 5.96 -11.70 14.36
N PHE A 37 5.93 -10.90 15.43
CA PHE A 37 7.13 -10.41 16.09
C PHE A 37 7.42 -11.25 17.34
N VAL A 38 8.62 -11.80 17.46
CA VAL A 38 9.10 -12.39 18.71
C VAL A 38 9.76 -11.29 19.52
N ILE A 39 9.17 -10.97 20.66
CA ILE A 39 9.57 -9.83 21.50
C ILE A 39 10.12 -10.37 22.83
N GLU A 40 11.37 -10.05 23.12
CA GLU A 40 12.05 -10.39 24.36
C GLU A 40 12.57 -9.12 25.03
N ASN A 41 12.19 -8.87 26.29
CA ASN A 41 12.59 -7.66 27.04
C ASN A 41 12.33 -6.36 26.27
N ASN A 42 11.14 -6.24 25.65
CA ASN A 42 10.74 -5.10 24.82
C ASN A 42 11.60 -4.86 23.57
N LYS A 43 12.27 -5.90 23.07
CA LYS A 43 13.05 -5.89 21.84
C LYS A 43 12.56 -6.96 20.89
N VAL A 44 12.36 -6.60 19.62
CA VAL A 44 12.12 -7.57 18.54
C VAL A 44 13.41 -8.36 18.29
N VAL A 45 13.32 -9.69 18.36
CA VAL A 45 14.46 -10.61 18.15
C VAL A 45 14.27 -11.55 16.97
N GLN A 46 13.04 -11.73 16.50
CA GLN A 46 12.71 -12.45 15.26
C GLN A 46 11.46 -11.84 14.65
N VAL A 47 11.39 -11.85 13.32
CA VAL A 47 10.20 -11.45 12.56
C VAL A 47 9.83 -12.58 11.61
N PHE A 48 8.53 -12.83 11.48
CA PHE A 48 7.98 -13.75 10.49
C PHE A 48 6.88 -13.03 9.73
N GLU A 49 6.83 -13.16 8.41
CA GLU A 49 5.63 -12.84 7.64
C GLU A 49 4.67 -14.04 7.73
N PHE A 50 3.38 -13.75 7.88
CA PHE A 50 2.33 -14.75 7.82
C PHE A 50 1.71 -14.71 6.42
N LYS A 51 1.93 -15.79 5.65
CA LYS A 51 1.49 -15.94 4.26
C LYS A 51 1.12 -17.38 3.97
N ASP A 52 0.04 -17.61 3.22
CA ASP A 52 -0.49 -18.94 2.88
C ASP A 52 -0.70 -19.85 4.10
N GLY A 53 -1.11 -19.26 5.23
CA GLY A 53 -1.26 -19.96 6.52
C GLY A 53 0.06 -20.39 7.19
N GLN A 54 1.20 -19.91 6.70
CA GLN A 54 2.54 -20.28 7.16
C GLN A 54 3.31 -19.06 7.67
N LEU A 55 4.23 -19.30 8.61
CA LEU A 55 5.16 -18.29 9.09
C LEU A 55 6.48 -18.41 8.34
N GLU A 56 6.77 -17.43 7.50
CA GLU A 56 8.03 -17.31 6.76
C GLU A 56 8.99 -16.39 7.52
N PRO A 57 10.19 -16.86 7.93
CA PRO A 57 11.14 -16.02 8.66
C PRO A 57 11.64 -14.88 7.78
N LYS A 58 11.68 -13.67 8.35
CA LYS A 58 12.28 -12.48 7.74
C LYS A 58 13.60 -12.14 8.43
N ASN A 59 14.51 -11.54 7.67
CA ASN A 59 15.77 -11.08 8.22
C ASN A 59 15.55 -9.79 9.01
N ILE A 60 16.34 -9.61 10.07
CA ILE A 60 16.48 -8.33 10.76
C ILE A 60 17.89 -7.83 10.42
N ASP A 61 17.96 -6.73 9.70
CA ASP A 61 19.22 -6.11 9.31
C ASP A 61 19.84 -5.34 10.49
N ALA A 62 21.13 -5.02 10.37
CA ALA A 62 21.89 -4.46 11.47
C ALA A 62 21.46 -3.02 11.85
N ASP A 63 20.85 -2.31 10.89
CA ASP A 63 20.34 -0.95 10.98
C ASP A 63 18.81 -0.88 11.11
N ASP A 64 18.13 -2.02 11.19
CA ASP A 64 16.71 -2.09 11.50
C ASP A 64 16.42 -1.61 12.92
N ILE A 65 15.45 -0.71 13.04
CA ILE A 65 15.03 -0.14 14.31
C ILE A 65 13.59 -0.55 14.56
N PHE A 66 13.36 -1.22 15.69
CA PHE A 66 12.02 -1.56 16.17
C PHE A 66 11.73 -0.83 17.47
N GLU A 67 10.52 -0.29 17.55
CA GLU A 67 9.94 0.23 18.78
C GLU A 67 8.66 -0.53 19.09
N VAL A 68 8.59 -1.14 20.28
CA VAL A 68 7.39 -1.85 20.77
C VAL A 68 6.64 -0.92 21.72
N ARG A 69 5.37 -0.64 21.42
CA ARG A 69 4.47 0.21 22.22
C ARG A 69 3.12 -0.47 22.37
N ASP A 70 2.76 -0.90 23.58
CA ASP A 70 1.49 -1.56 23.85
C ASP A 70 1.21 -2.73 22.87
N ASN A 71 0.24 -2.56 21.97
CA ASN A 71 -0.13 -3.54 20.94
C ASN A 71 0.40 -3.18 19.54
N GLN A 72 1.39 -2.29 19.45
CA GLN A 72 2.00 -1.85 18.20
C GLN A 72 3.49 -2.18 18.15
N VAL A 73 3.93 -2.46 16.92
CA VAL A 73 5.35 -2.46 16.55
C VAL A 73 5.54 -1.40 15.49
N ILE A 74 6.44 -0.46 15.76
CA ILE A 74 6.88 0.56 14.80
C ILE A 74 8.24 0.12 14.28
N PHE A 75 8.31 -0.15 12.99
CA PHE A 75 9.54 -0.48 12.30
C PHE A 75 10.07 0.76 11.59
N THR A 76 11.36 1.05 11.72
CA THR A 76 12.04 2.10 10.98
C THR A 76 13.21 1.49 10.23
N GLU A 77 13.15 1.59 8.92
CA GLU A 77 14.20 1.15 8.02
C GLU A 77 14.98 2.35 7.49
N ILE A 78 16.31 2.25 7.48
CA ILE A 78 17.17 3.31 6.99
C ILE A 78 17.37 3.15 5.49
N LYS A 79 17.02 4.19 4.72
CA LYS A 79 17.17 4.22 3.26
C LYS A 79 18.25 5.24 2.88
N PRO A 80 18.87 5.15 1.69
CA PRO A 80 19.87 6.13 1.25
C PRO A 80 19.37 7.58 1.17
N PHE A 81 18.06 7.79 1.16
CA PHE A 81 17.39 9.08 1.03
C PHE A 81 16.69 9.55 2.32
N GLY A 82 16.85 8.83 3.44
CA GLY A 82 16.17 9.10 4.69
C GLY A 82 15.77 7.80 5.39
N ARG A 83 14.49 7.65 5.70
CA ARG A 83 13.96 6.44 6.33
C ARG A 83 12.53 6.17 5.95
N GLU A 84 12.13 4.93 6.13
CA GLU A 84 10.75 4.47 6.01
C GLU A 84 10.26 3.99 7.37
N VAL A 85 9.06 4.37 7.75
CA VAL A 85 8.46 4.03 9.04
C VAL A 85 7.17 3.27 8.79
N THR A 86 7.11 2.02 9.24
CA THR A 86 5.96 1.14 9.07
C THR A 86 5.37 0.81 10.44
N THR A 87 4.05 0.93 10.56
CA THR A 87 3.33 0.65 11.81
C THR A 87 2.51 -0.62 11.66
N PHE A 88 2.69 -1.52 12.62
CA PHE A 88 1.93 -2.76 12.73
C PHE A 88 1.15 -2.79 14.04
N VAL A 89 -0.05 -3.38 14.04
CA VAL A 89 -0.92 -3.49 15.22
C VAL A 89 -1.47 -4.89 15.41
N ASP A 90 -1.56 -5.33 16.67
CA ASP A 90 -2.24 -6.55 17.12
C ASP A 90 -3.45 -6.15 18.00
N ASP A 91 -4.52 -5.69 17.36
CA ASP A 91 -5.71 -5.19 18.08
C ASP A 91 -6.54 -6.32 18.71
N ASN A 92 -6.45 -7.55 18.19
CA ASN A 92 -7.21 -8.69 18.72
C ASN A 92 -6.43 -9.52 19.77
N GLY A 93 -5.13 -9.28 19.92
CA GLY A 93 -4.27 -9.89 20.93
C GLY A 93 -3.89 -11.34 20.64
N ASP A 94 -3.94 -11.78 19.38
CA ASP A 94 -3.59 -13.15 18.98
C ASP A 94 -2.10 -13.34 18.67
N GLY A 95 -1.33 -12.26 18.68
CA GLY A 95 0.10 -12.24 18.38
C GLY A 95 0.45 -12.14 16.90
N ILE A 96 -0.54 -11.90 16.03
CA ILE A 96 -0.39 -11.58 14.61
C ILE A 96 -0.68 -10.09 14.43
N PHE A 97 0.35 -9.38 13.99
CA PHE A 97 0.31 -7.95 13.75
C PHE A 97 0.02 -7.67 12.28
N VAL A 98 -0.90 -6.75 12.01
CA VAL A 98 -1.26 -6.33 10.64
C VAL A 98 -0.59 -4.99 10.35
N ARG A 99 -0.06 -4.81 9.14
CA ARG A 99 0.44 -3.52 8.68
C ARG A 99 -0.73 -2.54 8.52
N ILE A 100 -0.66 -1.39 9.18
CA ILE A 100 -1.73 -0.38 9.13
C ILE A 100 -1.31 0.94 8.50
N ALA A 101 -0.01 1.23 8.43
CA ALA A 101 0.48 2.45 7.82
C ALA A 101 1.95 2.41 7.46
N GLU A 102 2.34 3.26 6.51
CA GLU A 102 3.72 3.54 6.12
C GLU A 102 3.97 5.06 5.99
N GLN A 103 5.20 5.49 6.20
CA GLN A 103 5.61 6.86 5.97
C GLN A 103 7.06 6.94 5.51
N GLN A 104 7.31 7.65 4.41
CA GLN A 104 8.65 8.00 3.97
C GLN A 104 9.07 9.34 4.59
N ILE A 105 10.11 9.32 5.44
CA ILE A 105 10.73 10.54 5.97
C ILE A 105 12.01 10.80 5.19
N VAL A 106 11.99 11.87 4.40
CA VAL A 106 13.06 12.19 3.45
C VAL A 106 14.08 13.15 4.08
N ASP A 107 15.35 12.85 3.90
CA ASP A 107 16.43 13.72 4.36
C ASP A 107 16.49 15.04 3.56
N PRO A 108 16.87 16.16 4.18
CA PRO A 108 16.98 17.43 3.49
C PRO A 108 17.88 17.36 2.25
N GLY A 109 17.30 17.64 1.07
CA GLY A 109 18.01 17.66 -0.21
C GLY A 109 18.15 16.30 -0.89
N ALA A 110 17.68 15.20 -0.27
CA ALA A 110 17.56 13.93 -0.96
C ALA A 110 16.58 14.04 -2.13
N GLN A 111 16.90 13.34 -3.22
CA GLN A 111 16.03 13.23 -4.38
C GLN A 111 15.32 11.89 -4.29
N VAL A 112 14.00 11.94 -4.10
CA VAL A 112 13.14 10.76 -4.06
C VAL A 112 12.11 10.83 -5.18
N PRO A 113 11.69 9.67 -5.72
CA PRO A 113 10.78 9.63 -6.84
C PRO A 113 9.34 10.01 -6.44
N PHE A 114 8.92 9.63 -5.24
CA PHE A 114 7.61 9.95 -4.68
C PHE A 114 7.53 11.38 -4.17
N LYS A 115 6.34 11.99 -4.19
CA LYS A 115 6.08 13.37 -3.75
C LYS A 115 5.31 13.42 -2.44
N ILE A 116 4.52 12.39 -2.15
CA ILE A 116 3.79 12.27 -0.90
C ILE A 116 4.72 11.63 0.13
N HIS A 117 4.96 12.36 1.21
CA HIS A 117 5.78 11.92 2.36
C HIS A 117 4.98 11.88 3.66
N ASP A 118 3.70 12.23 3.58
CA ASP A 118 2.75 12.02 4.66
C ASP A 118 2.47 10.52 4.82
N GLN A 119 1.92 10.16 5.97
CA GLN A 119 1.64 8.79 6.32
C GLN A 119 0.52 8.24 5.43
N LEU A 120 0.81 7.18 4.68
CA LEU A 120 -0.19 6.41 3.97
C LEU A 120 -0.75 5.33 4.88
N ARG A 121 -2.04 5.08 4.77
CA ARG A 121 -2.77 4.06 5.54
C ARG A 121 -3.06 2.84 4.69
N PHE A 122 -2.99 1.68 5.33
CA PHE A 122 -3.51 0.43 4.82
C PHE A 122 -4.86 0.12 5.46
N ASP A 123 -5.07 0.50 6.73
CA ASP A 123 -6.34 0.36 7.44
C ASP A 123 -7.10 1.71 7.46
N PRO A 124 -8.09 1.91 6.56
CA PRO A 124 -8.80 3.17 6.37
C PRO A 124 -9.76 3.46 7.53
N THR A 125 -10.18 4.71 7.66
CA THR A 125 -11.06 5.20 8.73
C THR A 125 -12.34 5.83 8.18
N ASP A 126 -13.08 6.55 9.04
CA ASP A 126 -14.24 7.35 8.63
C ASP A 126 -13.87 8.86 8.45
N ASP A 127 -12.58 9.20 8.59
CA ASP A 127 -12.02 10.53 8.36
C ASP A 127 -11.28 10.58 7.01
N ASP A 128 -11.02 11.78 6.47
CA ASP A 128 -10.26 11.96 5.22
C ASP A 128 -8.85 11.34 5.30
N ASP A 129 -8.61 10.26 4.55
CA ASP A 129 -7.38 9.48 4.61
C ASP A 129 -6.49 9.61 3.36
N LEU A 130 -5.18 9.38 3.54
CA LEU A 130 -4.27 9.06 2.43
C LEU A 130 -4.08 7.54 2.41
N ILE A 131 -4.70 6.87 1.45
CA ILE A 131 -4.79 5.41 1.42
C ILE A 131 -3.76 4.86 0.44
N ALA A 132 -2.90 3.95 0.88
CA ALA A 132 -1.97 3.26 0.00
C ALA A 132 -2.72 2.26 -0.89
N VAL A 133 -2.53 2.34 -2.21
CA VAL A 133 -3.03 1.36 -3.16
C VAL A 133 -1.88 0.50 -3.66
N THR A 134 -1.88 -0.78 -3.26
CA THR A 134 -0.81 -1.75 -3.55
C THR A 134 -1.36 -3.01 -4.26
N GLY A 135 -0.50 -3.66 -5.04
CA GLY A 135 -0.80 -4.88 -5.79
C GLY A 135 -1.18 -6.04 -4.86
N GLY A 136 -2.15 -6.85 -5.29
CA GLY A 136 -2.62 -8.02 -4.53
C GLY A 136 -3.51 -7.70 -3.32
N GLU A 137 -3.68 -6.42 -2.98
CA GLU A 137 -4.59 -6.00 -1.91
C GLU A 137 -5.89 -5.40 -2.50
N HIS A 138 -7.03 -5.78 -1.92
CA HIS A 138 -8.30 -5.08 -2.16
C HIS A 138 -8.38 -3.91 -1.17
N VAL A 139 -8.31 -2.69 -1.69
CA VAL A 139 -8.27 -1.46 -0.89
C VAL A 139 -9.67 -0.86 -0.82
N ARG A 140 -10.04 -0.32 0.33
CA ARG A 140 -11.35 0.31 0.55
C ARG A 140 -11.18 1.73 1.10
N GLY A 141 -12.03 2.69 0.71
CA GLY A 141 -11.99 4.07 1.22
C GLY A 141 -12.38 4.20 2.68
N GLY A 142 -13.51 3.61 3.05
CA GLY A 142 -14.13 3.88 4.36
C GLY A 142 -15.09 5.06 4.22
N GLY A 143 -15.07 5.99 5.17
CA GLY A 143 -15.80 7.24 5.07
C GLY A 143 -14.84 8.41 5.04
N GLY A 144 -15.26 9.54 4.45
CA GLY A 144 -14.39 10.71 4.33
C GLY A 144 -14.28 11.14 2.86
N ALA A 145 -13.41 12.10 2.61
CA ALA A 145 -12.94 12.46 1.27
C ALA A 145 -11.51 11.92 1.09
N ASP A 146 -11.39 10.72 0.53
CA ASP A 146 -10.16 9.94 0.57
C ASP A 146 -9.26 10.12 -0.66
N ASP A 147 -7.96 10.10 -0.45
CA ASP A 147 -6.97 10.05 -1.52
C ASP A 147 -6.42 8.63 -1.66
N PHE A 148 -6.83 7.93 -2.71
CA PHE A 148 -6.27 6.63 -3.09
C PHE A 148 -4.95 6.83 -3.83
N VAL A 149 -3.83 6.53 -3.17
CA VAL A 149 -2.47 6.81 -3.64
C VAL A 149 -1.85 5.60 -4.34
N PHE A 150 -1.69 5.70 -5.66
CA PHE A 150 -1.08 4.70 -6.53
C PHE A 150 0.44 4.92 -6.65
N ARG A 151 1.23 3.99 -6.13
CA ARG A 151 2.71 4.05 -6.18
C ARG A 151 3.37 3.05 -7.13
N GLU A 152 2.62 2.06 -7.61
CA GLU A 152 3.18 0.99 -8.45
C GLU A 152 2.28 0.62 -9.64
N PRO A 153 2.86 0.06 -10.72
CA PRO A 153 2.09 -0.46 -11.84
C PRO A 153 1.78 -1.95 -11.66
N ASP A 154 0.62 -2.27 -11.10
CA ASP A 154 0.11 -3.65 -10.92
C ASP A 154 -1.38 -3.77 -11.33
N HIS A 155 -2.01 -4.89 -11.00
CA HIS A 155 -3.45 -5.08 -10.97
C HIS A 155 -3.98 -4.61 -9.62
N LEU A 156 -4.54 -3.41 -9.60
CA LEU A 156 -4.92 -2.69 -8.39
C LEU A 156 -6.44 -2.62 -8.28
N GLU A 157 -6.97 -2.81 -7.08
CA GLU A 157 -8.41 -2.80 -6.83
C GLU A 157 -8.77 -1.82 -5.72
N VAL A 158 -9.74 -0.95 -6.00
CA VAL A 158 -10.27 0.05 -5.07
C VAL A 158 -11.78 -0.12 -4.95
N GLU A 159 -12.27 -0.24 -3.73
CA GLU A 159 -13.68 -0.23 -3.36
C GLU A 159 -14.01 1.09 -2.63
N ASP A 160 -15.29 1.46 -2.66
CA ASP A 160 -15.85 2.60 -1.90
C ASP A 160 -15.42 3.97 -2.42
N PHE A 161 -14.90 4.06 -3.65
CA PHE A 161 -14.63 5.35 -4.27
C PHE A 161 -15.94 6.14 -4.51
N HIS A 162 -15.99 7.38 -4.04
CA HIS A 162 -17.17 8.22 -4.12
C HIS A 162 -16.86 9.69 -4.50
N HIS A 163 -17.09 10.02 -5.78
CA HIS A 163 -16.93 11.38 -6.32
C HIS A 163 -17.60 12.48 -5.45
N ASP A 164 -18.86 12.31 -5.06
CA ASP A 164 -19.57 13.36 -4.29
C ASP A 164 -19.05 13.53 -2.84
N GLN A 165 -18.29 12.57 -2.30
CA GLN A 165 -17.64 12.72 -0.99
C GLN A 165 -16.33 13.49 -1.12
N GLY A 166 -15.72 13.48 -2.30
CA GLY A 166 -14.50 14.22 -2.62
C GLY A 166 -13.29 13.33 -2.85
N ASP A 167 -13.50 12.02 -3.00
CA ASP A 167 -12.43 11.06 -3.20
C ASP A 167 -11.63 11.32 -4.47
N ARG A 168 -10.34 10.98 -4.41
CA ARG A 168 -9.40 11.20 -5.50
C ARG A 168 -8.54 9.98 -5.78
N LEU A 169 -8.21 9.79 -7.04
CA LEU A 169 -7.22 8.82 -7.50
C LEU A 169 -5.89 9.52 -7.71
N VAL A 170 -4.95 9.35 -6.79
CA VAL A 170 -3.67 10.10 -6.76
C VAL A 170 -2.53 9.23 -7.27
N PHE A 171 -2.00 9.57 -8.44
CA PHE A 171 -0.88 8.87 -9.05
C PHE A 171 0.44 9.51 -8.62
N ASP A 172 1.07 8.94 -7.59
CA ASP A 172 2.42 9.26 -7.12
C ASP A 172 3.37 8.09 -7.40
N THR A 173 3.44 7.69 -8.67
CA THR A 173 4.06 6.42 -9.08
C THR A 173 5.59 6.39 -8.98
N GLY A 174 6.23 7.56 -8.84
CA GLY A 174 7.68 7.66 -8.91
C GLY A 174 8.29 7.34 -10.29
N LEU A 175 7.47 7.01 -11.29
CA LEU A 175 7.88 6.66 -12.66
C LEU A 175 8.04 7.90 -13.56
N GLY A 176 7.96 9.10 -12.99
CA GLY A 176 8.10 10.35 -13.72
C GLY A 176 6.89 10.71 -14.58
N LEU A 177 5.68 10.28 -14.20
CA LEU A 177 4.45 10.81 -14.79
C LEU A 177 4.37 12.33 -14.56
N GLN A 178 4.10 13.10 -15.62
CA GLN A 178 4.14 14.56 -15.59
C GLN A 178 2.76 15.20 -15.62
N SER A 179 1.74 14.50 -16.12
CA SER A 179 0.38 15.06 -16.23
C SER A 179 -0.70 13.99 -16.38
N LYS A 180 -1.97 14.40 -16.18
CA LYS A 180 -3.15 13.58 -16.45
C LYS A 180 -3.19 13.15 -17.92
N GLU A 181 -2.85 14.03 -18.86
CA GLU A 181 -2.83 13.71 -20.29
C GLU A 181 -1.81 12.61 -20.61
N GLN A 182 -0.65 12.64 -19.96
CA GLN A 182 0.35 11.59 -20.10
C GLN A 182 -0.18 10.27 -19.54
N LEU A 183 -0.78 10.27 -18.34
CA LEU A 183 -1.41 9.08 -17.76
C LEU A 183 -2.46 8.50 -18.70
N MET A 184 -3.38 9.33 -19.20
CA MET A 184 -4.44 8.90 -20.11
C MET A 184 -3.90 8.38 -21.45
N SER A 185 -2.72 8.81 -21.89
CA SER A 185 -2.09 8.27 -23.10
C SER A 185 -1.65 6.82 -22.97
N PHE A 186 -1.52 6.31 -21.74
CA PHE A 186 -1.20 4.90 -21.46
C PHE A 186 -2.45 4.01 -21.35
N VAL A 187 -3.65 4.59 -21.24
CA VAL A 187 -4.89 3.81 -21.18
C VAL A 187 -5.14 3.14 -22.52
N THR A 188 -5.16 1.82 -22.52
CA THR A 188 -5.41 1.00 -23.72
C THR A 188 -6.85 0.56 -23.84
N ASP A 189 -7.55 0.45 -22.72
CA ASP A 189 -8.95 0.05 -22.68
C ASP A 189 -9.60 0.58 -21.38
N LEU A 190 -10.86 0.98 -21.48
CA LEU A 190 -11.67 1.49 -20.37
C LEU A 190 -13.11 1.03 -20.58
N HIS A 191 -13.63 0.23 -19.66
CA HIS A 191 -14.97 -0.32 -19.78
C HIS A 191 -15.58 -0.64 -18.42
N PHE A 192 -16.91 -0.75 -18.41
CA PHE A 192 -17.63 -1.24 -17.25
C PHE A 192 -17.88 -2.75 -17.36
N GLN A 193 -17.68 -3.48 -16.27
CA GLN A 193 -18.01 -4.89 -16.14
C GLN A 193 -18.87 -5.10 -14.88
N GLY A 194 -20.19 -5.27 -15.06
CA GLY A 194 -21.12 -5.26 -13.94
C GLY A 194 -21.13 -3.88 -13.28
N ASP A 195 -20.82 -3.84 -11.99
CA ASP A 195 -20.78 -2.62 -11.18
C ASP A 195 -19.36 -2.07 -11.02
N ASN A 196 -18.42 -2.54 -11.84
CA ASN A 196 -17.01 -2.16 -11.76
C ASN A 196 -16.59 -1.36 -12.99
N LEU A 197 -15.77 -0.32 -12.79
CA LEU A 197 -14.99 0.32 -13.84
C LEU A 197 -13.61 -0.31 -13.91
N ILE A 198 -13.22 -0.79 -15.08
CA ILE A 198 -11.89 -1.37 -15.33
C ILE A 198 -11.13 -0.44 -16.29
N VAL A 199 -9.94 -0.01 -15.87
CA VAL A 199 -9.02 0.80 -16.67
C VAL A 199 -7.73 0.01 -16.89
N ASN A 200 -7.45 -0.33 -18.16
CA ASN A 200 -6.28 -1.11 -18.55
C ASN A 200 -5.17 -0.21 -19.09
N PHE A 201 -3.93 -0.44 -18.64
CA PHE A 201 -2.72 0.22 -19.10
C PHE A 201 -1.79 -0.80 -19.78
N GLY A 202 -2.18 -1.24 -20.97
CA GLY A 202 -1.53 -2.37 -21.65
C GLY A 202 -2.08 -3.71 -21.17
N SER A 203 -1.23 -4.75 -21.15
CA SER A 203 -1.65 -6.12 -20.83
C SER A 203 -1.37 -6.56 -19.39
N ASN A 204 -0.61 -5.77 -18.62
CA ASN A 204 -0.03 -6.19 -17.35
C ASN A 204 -0.34 -5.24 -16.18
N VAL A 205 -1.12 -4.19 -16.41
CA VAL A 205 -1.43 -3.17 -15.41
C VAL A 205 -2.90 -2.79 -15.60
N SER A 206 -3.65 -2.81 -14.51
CA SER A 206 -5.05 -2.42 -14.51
C SER A 206 -5.44 -1.80 -13.18
N ILE A 207 -6.40 -0.89 -13.21
CA ILE A 207 -7.10 -0.40 -12.02
C ILE A 207 -8.56 -0.80 -12.15
N THR A 208 -9.07 -1.50 -11.15
CA THR A 208 -10.49 -1.83 -11.01
C THR A 208 -11.06 -0.97 -9.90
N LEU A 209 -12.08 -0.17 -10.22
CA LEU A 209 -12.90 0.53 -9.22
C LEU A 209 -14.20 -0.26 -9.04
N THR A 210 -14.36 -0.88 -7.90
CA THR A 210 -15.52 -1.71 -7.55
C THR A 210 -16.67 -0.83 -7.05
N GLY A 211 -17.87 -1.05 -7.57
CA GLY A 211 -19.07 -0.29 -7.21
C GLY A 211 -19.20 1.09 -7.88
N VAL A 212 -18.32 1.43 -8.82
CA VAL A 212 -18.36 2.70 -9.56
C VAL A 212 -19.10 2.52 -10.89
N HIS A 213 -20.19 3.25 -11.09
CA HIS A 213 -20.97 3.25 -12.33
C HIS A 213 -20.66 4.44 -13.26
N GLU A 214 -21.18 4.39 -14.48
CA GLU A 214 -21.04 5.47 -15.47
C GLU A 214 -21.56 6.80 -14.91
N GLY A 215 -20.71 7.83 -14.95
CA GLY A 215 -21.01 9.17 -14.45
C GLY A 215 -20.72 9.40 -12.97
N GLN A 216 -20.25 8.40 -12.22
CA GLN A 216 -19.84 8.53 -10.82
C GLN A 216 -18.33 8.75 -10.65
N ILE A 217 -17.62 9.00 -11.76
CA ILE A 217 -16.21 9.36 -11.77
C ILE A 217 -15.93 10.32 -12.92
N SER A 218 -15.01 11.24 -12.68
CA SER A 218 -14.53 12.25 -13.62
C SER A 218 -13.01 12.28 -13.67
N LEU A 219 -12.45 12.85 -14.75
CA LEU A 219 -11.02 13.14 -14.83
C LEU A 219 -10.59 14.19 -13.79
N ASP A 220 -11.52 14.96 -13.24
CA ASP A 220 -11.26 15.92 -12.17
C ASP A 220 -10.85 15.22 -10.86
N ASP A 221 -11.29 13.98 -10.65
CA ASP A 221 -10.98 13.16 -9.47
C ASP A 221 -9.57 12.57 -9.51
N VAL A 222 -8.94 12.57 -10.69
CA VAL A 222 -7.59 12.05 -10.89
C VAL A 222 -6.58 13.14 -10.56
N VAL A 223 -5.54 12.83 -9.78
CA VAL A 223 -4.40 13.71 -9.52
C VAL A 223 -3.13 13.01 -9.96
N VAL A 224 -2.20 13.72 -10.61
CA VAL A 224 -0.88 13.18 -10.95
C VAL A 224 0.18 14.02 -10.24
N MET A 225 1.02 13.36 -9.45
CA MET A 225 2.13 13.96 -8.74
C MET A 225 3.38 13.92 -9.62
N SER A 226 3.81 15.10 -10.10
CA SER A 226 4.98 15.29 -10.99
C SER A 226 6.21 15.81 -10.26
#